data_AF-A0A7C6GM39-F1
#
_entry.id   AF-A0A7C6GM39-F1
#
_cell.length_a   1.000
_cell.length_b   1.000
_cell.length_c   1.000
_cell.angle_alpha   90.00
_cell.angle_beta   90.00
_cell.angle_gamma   90.00
#
_symmetry.space_group_name_H-M   'P 1'
#
loop_
_entity.id
_entity.type
_entity.pdbx_description
1 polymer ?
#
loop_
_entity_poly.entity_id
_entity_poly.type
_entity_poly.pdbx_seq_one_letter_code
_entity_poly.pdbx_strand_id
1 'polypeptide(L)' 'MGKGAVVAVSTYYMEDYEDSFMPGYNKMLEVIEPAAVICYGKPFKRMSGNIIELNPYDEFSTRLGKGK' A
#
# COMPACT_ATOMS: atom_id res chain seq x y z
N MET A 1 -16.08 10.08 -6.50
CA MET A 1 -14.88 10.94 -6.41
C MET A 1 -13.81 10.11 -5.73
N GLY A 2 -12.64 9.92 -6.35
CA GLY A 2 -11.58 9.02 -5.85
C GLY A 2 -11.06 8.00 -6.88
N LYS A 3 -11.80 7.72 -7.96
CA LYS A 3 -11.33 6.81 -9.02
C LYS A 3 -9.97 7.25 -9.58
N GLY A 4 -9.01 6.33 -9.62
CA GLY A 4 -7.66 6.59 -10.11
C GLY A 4 -6.75 7.34 -9.12
N ALA A 5 -7.16 7.56 -7.87
CA ALA A 5 -6.32 8.20 -6.87
C ALA A 5 -5.11 7.34 -6.50
N VAL A 6 -4.09 7.97 -5.92
CA VAL A 6 -3.05 7.27 -5.15
C VAL A 6 -3.52 7.18 -3.70
N VAL A 7 -3.49 5.98 -3.13
CA VAL A 7 -3.97 5.70 -1.77
C VAL A 7 -2.79 5.31 -0.89
N ALA A 8 -2.78 5.75 0.36
CA ALA A 8 -1.82 5.31 1.38
C ALA A 8 -2.51 4.38 2.39
N VAL A 9 -1.87 3.27 2.71
CA VAL A 9 -2.27 2.31 3.75
C VAL A 9 -1.07 1.99 4.64
N SER A 10 -1.32 1.47 5.84
CA SER A 10 -0.26 1.00 6.74
C SER A 10 -0.52 -0.44 7.17
N THR A 11 0.51 -1.27 7.05
CA THR A 11 0.55 -2.63 7.60
C THR A 11 1.59 -2.76 8.73
N TYR A 12 2.25 -1.66 9.07
CA TYR A 12 3.20 -1.62 10.18
C TYR A 12 2.54 -2.06 11.49
N TYR A 13 3.14 -3.05 12.18
CA TYR A 13 2.61 -3.72 13.38
C TYR A 13 1.27 -4.45 13.20
N MET A 14 0.88 -4.80 11.97
CA MET A 14 -0.37 -5.51 11.67
C MET A 14 -0.15 -6.93 11.15
N GLU A 15 1.02 -7.54 11.38
CA GLU A 15 1.45 -8.80 10.76
C GLU A 15 0.44 -9.95 10.94
N ASP A 16 -0.26 -9.99 12.08
CA ASP A 16 -1.24 -11.03 12.42
C ASP A 16 -2.69 -10.69 12.02
N TYR A 17 -2.93 -9.53 11.40
CA TYR A 17 -4.27 -9.00 11.13
C TYR A 17 -4.65 -9.00 9.64
N GLU A 18 -3.95 -9.79 8.80
CA GLU A 18 -4.20 -9.88 7.35
C GLU A 18 -5.68 -10.16 7.04
N ASP A 19 -6.31 -11.10 7.73
CA ASP A 19 -7.72 -11.47 7.49
C ASP A 19 -8.70 -10.34 7.80
N SER A 20 -8.39 -9.47 8.77
CA SER A 20 -9.22 -8.32 9.10
C SER A 20 -8.98 -7.13 8.16
N PHE A 21 -7.78 -7.02 7.60
CA PHE A 21 -7.41 -5.93 6.69
C PHE A 21 -7.94 -6.15 5.26
N MET A 22 -7.81 -7.37 4.75
CA MET A 22 -8.07 -7.67 3.33
C MET A 22 -9.48 -7.32 2.82
N PRO A 23 -10.58 -7.45 3.59
CA PRO A 23 -11.91 -7.07 3.10
C PRO A 23 -12.01 -5.58 2.72
N GLY A 24 -11.47 -4.69 3.56
CA GLY A 24 -11.45 -3.25 3.29
C GLY A 24 -10.53 -2.90 2.13
N TYR A 25 -9.36 -3.54 2.09
CA TYR A 25 -8.40 -3.38 0.99
C TYR A 25 -8.99 -3.77 -0.37
N ASN A 26 -9.62 -4.94 -0.45
CA ASN A 26 -10.24 -5.41 -1.69
C ASN A 26 -11.38 -4.49 -2.13
N LYS A 27 -12.20 -4.03 -1.17
CA LYS A 27 -13.28 -3.09 -1.51
C LYS A 27 -12.74 -1.75 -2.01
N MET A 28 -11.63 -1.29 -1.44
CA MET A 28 -10.94 -0.09 -1.90
C MET A 28 -10.46 -0.24 -3.35
N LEU A 29 -9.88 -1.39 -3.74
CA LEU A 29 -9.48 -1.65 -5.12
C LEU A 29 -10.67 -1.55 -6.10
N GLU A 30 -11.83 -2.11 -5.74
CA GLU A 30 -13.03 -2.10 -6.58
C GLU A 30 -13.64 -0.70 -6.77
N VAL A 31 -13.66 0.10 -5.70
CA VAL A 31 -14.38 1.38 -5.68
C VAL A 31 -13.50 2.54 -6.13
N ILE A 32 -12.25 2.54 -5.67
CA ILE A 32 -11.28 3.62 -5.90
C ILE A 32 -10.43 3.35 -7.14
N GLU A 33 -10.31 2.10 -7.60
CA GLU A 33 -9.48 1.75 -8.76
C GLU A 33 -8.12 2.49 -8.73
N PRO A 34 -7.33 2.34 -7.65
CA PRO A 34 -6.22 3.24 -7.39
C PRO A 34 -5.12 3.08 -8.44
N ALA A 35 -4.51 4.21 -8.84
CA ALA A 35 -3.35 4.19 -9.73
C ALA A 35 -2.11 3.58 -9.04
N ALA A 36 -2.00 3.76 -7.72
CA ALA A 36 -0.99 3.14 -6.88
C ALA A 36 -1.47 3.07 -5.42
N VAL A 37 -0.93 2.10 -4.68
CA VAL A 37 -1.10 1.97 -3.23
C VAL A 37 0.27 2.12 -2.58
N ILE A 38 0.46 3.18 -1.80
CA ILE A 38 1.62 3.33 -0.94
C ILE A 38 1.36 2.54 0.34
N CYS A 39 2.18 1.54 0.63
CA CYS A 39 2.07 0.69 1.81
C CYS A 39 3.20 1.03 2.78
N TYR A 40 2.85 1.66 3.91
CA TYR A 40 3.78 1.90 5.01
C TYR A 40 3.94 0.64 5.87
N GLY A 41 5.13 0.05 5.85
CA GLY A 41 5.39 -1.29 6.37
C GLY A 41 5.41 -2.36 5.27
N LYS A 42 5.53 -3.64 5.68
CA LYS A 42 5.61 -4.76 4.76
C LYS A 42 4.22 -5.13 4.23
N PRO A 43 3.97 -5.12 2.91
CA PRO A 43 2.67 -5.54 2.37
C PRO A 43 2.34 -6.99 2.76
N PHE A 44 1.05 -7.26 3.00
CA PHE A 44 0.59 -8.65 3.15
C PHE A 44 0.73 -9.41 1.85
N LYS A 45 0.92 -10.74 1.94
CA LYS A 45 1.10 -11.59 0.76
C LYS A 45 -0.13 -11.60 -0.14
N ARG A 46 -1.34 -11.43 0.42
CA ARG A 46 -2.60 -11.37 -0.35
C ARG A 46 -2.89 -9.99 -0.95
N MET A 47 -2.14 -8.94 -0.62
CA MET A 47 -2.34 -7.64 -1.25
C MET A 47 -1.99 -7.71 -2.75
N SER A 48 -2.83 -7.09 -3.58
CA SER A 48 -2.70 -7.03 -5.03
C SER A 48 -2.82 -5.59 -5.53
N GLY A 49 -2.37 -5.32 -6.77
CA GLY A 49 -2.36 -3.98 -7.37
C GLY A 49 -0.95 -3.39 -7.47
N ASN A 50 -0.87 -2.11 -7.85
CA ASN A 50 0.40 -1.38 -7.95
C ASN A 50 0.85 -0.90 -6.56
N ILE A 51 1.52 -1.78 -5.81
CA ILE A 51 1.92 -1.52 -4.43
C ILE A 51 3.34 -0.97 -4.39
N ILE A 52 3.49 0.19 -3.74
CA ILE A 52 4.78 0.82 -3.44
C ILE A 52 5.03 0.64 -1.96
N GLU A 53 5.92 -0.28 -1.60
CA GLU A 53 6.36 -0.49 -0.23
C GLU A 53 7.23 0.69 0.26
N LEU A 54 6.85 1.26 1.39
CA LEU A 54 7.64 2.20 2.17
C LEU A 54 8.02 1.51 3.48
N ASN A 55 9.23 0.94 3.53
CA ASN A 55 9.77 0.38 4.76
C ASN A 55 10.13 1.53 5.72
N PRO A 56 9.59 1.55 6.95
CA PRO A 56 9.86 2.60 7.93
C PRO A 56 11.34 2.72 8.35
N TYR A 57 12.13 1.68 8.10
CA TYR A 57 13.56 1.64 8.43
C TYR A 57 14.47 1.95 7.23
N ASP A 58 13.91 2.09 6.02
CA ASP A 58 14.70 2.52 4.86
C ASP A 58 14.92 4.03 4.92
N GLU A 59 16.12 4.50 4.62
CA GLU A 59 16.37 5.93 4.47
C GLU A 59 15.52 6.49 3.32
N PHE A 60 14.65 7.47 3.64
CA PHE A 60 13.71 8.13 2.72
C PHE A 60 14.35 8.62 1.40
N SER A 61 15.65 8.90 1.42
CA SER A 61 16.44 9.37 0.28
C SER A 61 16.53 8.36 -0.89
N THR A 62 16.37 7.07 -0.62
CA THR A 62 16.78 6.03 -1.59
C THR A 62 15.71 5.69 -2.64
N ARG A 63 14.42 5.94 -2.36
CA ARG A 63 13.32 5.40 -3.20
C ARG A 63 12.55 6.44 -4.01
N LEU A 64 12.47 7.70 -3.57
CA LEU A 64 11.83 8.79 -4.34
C LEU A 64 12.78 9.47 -5.35
N GLY A 65 14.07 9.14 -5.32
CA GLY A 65 15.12 9.79 -6.12
C GLY A 65 15.65 9.01 -7.33
N LYS A 66 15.13 7.81 -7.65
CA LYS A 66 15.58 7.07 -8.85
C LYS A 66 14.73 7.39 -10.08
N GLY A 67 14.72 8.68 -10.41
CA GLY A 67 14.61 9.15 -11.79
C GLY A 67 16.00 9.50 -12.29
N LYS A 68 16.71 8.52 -12.85
CA LYS A 68 17.78 8.71 -13.84
C LYS A 68 17.66 7.59 -14.85
#